data_AF-A0A2N8K8A4-F1
#
_entry.id   AF-A0A2N8K8A4-F1
#
_cell.length_a   1.000
_cell.length_b   1.000
_cell.length_c   1.000
_cell.angle_alpha   90.00
_cell.angle_beta   90.00
_cell.angle_gamma   90.00
#
_symmetry.space_group_name_H-M   'P 1'
#
loop_
_entity.id
_entity.type
_entity.pdbx_description
1 polymer ?
#
loop_
_entity_poly.entity_id
_entity_poly.type
_entity_poly.pdbx_seq_one_letter_code
_entity_poly.pdbx_strand_id
1 'polypeptide(L)' 'VPGMTPLAVCQAANQLKLPCVQIIHEFGRWAHLAVGVSNDAHQRTQLLTAKLNQGKTIYEPGLVHV' A
#
# COMPACT_ATOMS: atom_id res chain seq x y z
N VAL A 1 7.21 4.99 9.41
CA VAL A 1 6.93 4.95 10.87
C VAL A 1 8.19 4.45 11.56
N PRO A 2 8.75 5.17 12.53
CA PRO A 2 9.98 4.74 13.20
C PRO A 2 9.88 3.30 13.70
N GLY A 3 10.89 2.47 13.41
CA GLY A 3 10.92 1.05 13.82
C GLY A 3 10.10 0.07 12.97
N MET A 4 9.37 0.54 11.95
CA MET A 4 8.60 -0.34 11.04
C MET A 4 9.19 -0.35 9.63
N THR A 5 9.17 -1.52 8.99
CA THR A 5 9.44 -1.62 7.55
C THR A 5 8.28 -1.02 6.74
N PRO A 6 8.51 -0.56 5.50
CA PRO A 6 7.44 -0.07 4.63
C PRO A 6 6.29 -1.07 4.46
N LEU A 7 6.61 -2.36 4.25
CA LEU A 7 5.60 -3.42 4.16
C LEU A 7 4.76 -3.53 5.43
N ALA A 8 5.40 -3.49 6.61
CA ALA A 8 4.69 -3.54 7.89
C ALA A 8 3.75 -2.34 8.07
N VAL A 9 4.14 -1.15 7.61
CA VAL A 9 3.27 0.04 7.62
C VAL A 9 2.05 -0.17 6.73
N CYS A 10 2.23 -0.65 5.50
CA CYS A 10 1.11 -0.94 4.59
C CYS A 10 0.15 -1.99 5.15
N GLN A 11 0.69 -3.07 5.73
CA GLN A 11 -0.09 -4.14 6.33
C GLN A 11 -0.87 -3.64 7.54
N ALA A 12 -0.24 -2.86 8.42
CA ALA A 12 -0.90 -2.27 9.58
C ALA A 12 -2.02 -1.31 9.16
N ALA A 13 -1.80 -0.46 8.14
CA ALA A 13 -2.82 0.46 7.63
C ALA A 13 -4.07 -0.30 7.13
N ASN A 14 -3.87 -1.41 6.41
CA ASN A 14 -4.98 -2.26 5.95
C ASN A 14 -5.68 -2.99 7.11
N GLN A 15 -4.92 -3.56 8.05
CA GLN A 15 -5.48 -4.28 9.21
C GLN A 15 -6.30 -3.37 10.12
N LEU A 16 -5.83 -2.14 10.35
CA LEU A 16 -6.52 -1.12 11.12
C LEU A 16 -7.72 -0.51 10.38
N LYS A 17 -7.94 -0.90 9.11
CA LYS A 17 -8.99 -0.35 8.24
C LYS A 17 -8.94 1.18 8.21
N LEU A 18 -7.73 1.73 8.09
CA LEU A 18 -7.57 3.16 7.85
C LEU A 18 -8.36 3.54 6.59
N PRO A 19 -8.86 4.78 6.49
CA PRO A 19 -9.73 5.24 5.40
C PRO A 19 -8.92 5.46 4.10
N CYS A 20 -8.14 4.46 3.70
CA CYS A 20 -7.32 4.47 2.51
C CYS A 20 -8.08 3.84 1.36
N VAL A 21 -8.11 4.54 0.23
CA VAL A 21 -8.63 4.03 -1.04
C VAL A 21 -7.56 3.25 -1.80
N GLN A 22 -6.29 3.53 -1.51
CA GLN A 22 -5.15 2.83 -2.10
C GLN A 22 -4.00 2.74 -1.09
N ILE A 23 -3.39 1.55 -1.02
CA ILE A 23 -2.19 1.26 -0.23
C ILE A 23 -1.20 0.57 -1.15
N ILE A 24 -0.02 1.15 -1.34
CA ILE A 24 1.04 0.59 -2.18
C ILE A 24 2.31 0.36 -1.36
N HIS A 25 2.81 -0.86 -1.33
CA HIS A 25 4.17 -1.15 -0.90
C HIS A 25 5.12 -0.86 -2.06
N GLU A 26 5.77 0.30 -2.04
CA GLU A 26 6.52 0.76 -3.20
C GLU A 26 8.02 0.42 -3.08
N PHE A 27 8.52 -0.35 -4.05
CA PHE A 27 9.94 -0.65 -4.27
C PHE A 27 10.72 -1.15 -3.03
N GLY A 28 10.05 -1.68 -2.00
CA GLY A 28 10.69 -2.04 -0.74
C GLY A 28 11.14 -0.86 0.14
N ARG A 29 10.89 0.39 -0.27
CA ARG A 29 11.53 1.59 0.31
C ARG A 29 10.57 2.53 1.04
N TRP A 30 9.31 2.55 0.65
CA TRP A 30 8.31 3.46 1.18
C TRP A 30 6.90 2.88 1.06
N ALA A 31 6.02 3.36 1.95
CA ALA A 31 4.62 3.01 1.98
C ALA A 31 3.81 4.18 1.43
N HIS A 32 3.03 3.94 0.38
CA HIS A 32 2.09 4.91 -0.18
C HIS A 32 0.70 4.67 0.40
N LEU A 33 0.07 5.70 0.95
CA LEU A 33 -1.29 5.64 1.47
C LEU A 33 -2.10 6.81 0.89
N ALA A 34 -3.11 6.49 0.06
CA ALA A 34 -4.06 7.48 -0.45
C ALA A 34 -5.33 7.44 0.40
N VAL A 35 -5.67 8.54 1.06
CA VAL A 35 -6.86 8.66 1.93
C VAL A 35 -8.08 9.05 1.10
N GLY A 36 -9.20 8.39 1.34
CA GLY A 36 -10.49 8.73 0.71
C GLY A 36 -11.09 10.00 1.29
N VAL A 37 -11.64 10.86 0.44
CA VAL A 37 -12.30 12.12 0.84
C VAL A 37 -13.79 11.96 1.18
N SER A 38 -14.38 10.80 0.90
CA SER A 38 -15.79 10.49 1.19
C SER A 38 -15.92 9.35 2.18
N ASN A 39 -16.88 9.46 3.10
CA ASN A 39 -17.31 8.39 4.02
C ASN A 39 -18.07 7.25 3.30
N ASP A 40 -17.77 7.01 2.03
CA ASP A 40 -18.36 5.89 1.32
C ASP A 40 -17.75 4.60 1.87
N ALA A 41 -18.45 4.03 2.87
CA ALA A 41 -18.07 2.80 3.55
C ALA A 41 -17.96 1.60 2.60
N HIS A 42 -18.40 1.74 1.34
CA HIS A 42 -18.29 0.72 0.30
C HIS A 42 -17.06 0.87 -0.59
N GLN A 43 -16.24 1.90 -0.40
CA GLN A 43 -15.04 2.08 -1.20
C GLN A 43 -13.98 1.03 -0.81
N ARG A 44 -13.76 0.06 -1.70
CA ARG A 44 -12.77 -1.00 -1.51
C ARG A 44 -11.35 -0.43 -1.62
N THR A 45 -10.53 -0.66 -0.59
CA THR A 45 -9.09 -0.35 -0.64
C THR A 45 -8.39 -1.18 -1.69
N GLN A 46 -7.67 -0.52 -2.60
CA GLN A 46 -6.78 -1.18 -3.54
C GLN A 46 -5.42 -1.45 -2.85
N LEU A 47 -4.99 -2.71 -2.88
CA LEU A 47 -3.69 -3.12 -2.32
C LEU A 47 -2.74 -3.47 -3.47
N LEU A 48 -1.57 -2.86 -3.50
CA LEU A 48 -0.57 -3.07 -4.56
C LEU A 48 0.86 -3.14 -3.99
N THR A 49 1.74 -3.76 -4.76
CA THR A 49 3.19 -3.70 -4.57
C THR A 49 3.84 -3.23 -5.86
N ALA A 50 4.59 -2.13 -5.80
CA ALA A 50 5.36 -1.65 -6.95
C ALA A 50 6.77 -2.23 -6.91
N LYS A 51 7.23 -2.83 -8.01
CA LYS A 51 8.60 -3.36 -8.13
C LYS A 51 9.19 -3.04 -9.50
N LEU A 52 10.52 -3.04 -9.58
CA LEU A 52 11.22 -2.93 -10.85
C LEU A 52 11.38 -4.31 -11.46
N ASN A 53 10.93 -4.47 -12.71
CA ASN A 53 11.20 -5.64 -13.53
C ASN A 53 11.79 -5.18 -14.87
N GLN A 54 13.03 -5.58 -15.17
CA GLN A 54 13.74 -5.16 -16.38
C GLN A 54 13.75 -3.64 -16.59
N GLY A 55 13.97 -2.87 -15.52
CA GLY A 55 14.00 -1.40 -15.55
C GLY A 55 12.64 -0.72 -15.66
N LYS A 56 11.53 -1.46 -15.68
CA LYS A 56 10.16 -0.93 -15.70
C LYS A 56 9.47 -1.13 -14.37
N THR A 57 8.66 -0.17 -13.95
CA THR A 57 7.77 -0.32 -12.80
C THR A 57 6.60 -1.22 -13.17
N ILE A 58 6.38 -2.26 -12.36
CA ILE A 58 5.18 -3.10 -12.43
C ILE A 58 4.44 -3.02 -11.09
N TYR A 59 3.12 -3.10 -11.16
CA TYR A 59 2.23 -3.12 -10.00
C TYR A 59 1.62 -4.52 -9.86
N GLU A 60 1.98 -5.19 -8.78
CA GLU A 60 1.44 -6.49 -8.43
C GLU A 60 0.29 -6.32 -7.43
N PRO A 61 -0.86 -7.01 -7.60
CA PRO A 61 -1.92 -7.00 -6.60
C PRO A 61 -1.46 -7.56 -5.25
N GLY A 62 -1.82 -6.87 -4.17
CA GLY A 62 -1.51 -7.27 -2.79
C GLY A 62 -0.24 -6.63 -2.23
N LEU A 63 0.02 -6.91 -0.95
CA LEU A 63 1.18 -6.39 -0.20
C LEU A 63 2.20 -7.52 -0.01
N VAL A 64 3.22 -7.57 -0.86
CA VAL A 64 4.23 -8.63 -0.86
C VAL A 64 5.64 -8.06 -0.62
N HIS A 65 6.58 -8.93 -0.26
CA HIS A 65 7.99 -8.57 -0.20
C HIS A 65 8.55 -8.32 -1.62
N VAL A 66 9.43 -7.34 -1.73
CA VAL A 66 10.14 -6.95 -2.97
C VAL A 66 11.61 -7.32 -2.83
#